data_AF-A0A1J3HUT5-F1
#
_entry.id   AF-A0A1J3HUT5-F1
#
_cell.length_a   1.000
_cell.length_b   1.000
_cell.length_c   1.000
_cell.angle_alpha   90.00
_cell.angle_beta   90.00
_cell.angle_gamma   90.00
#
_symmetry.space_group_name_H-M   'P 1'
#
loop_
_entity.id
_entity.type
_entity.pdbx_description
1 polymer ?
#
loop_
_entity_poly.entity_id
_entity_poly.type
_entity_poly.pdbx_seq_one_letter_code
_entity_poly.pdbx_strand_id
1 'polypeptide(L)'
;MVNSLVLLLLPLIGTLLTAQTQDQQGFISLDCGLPANEQSPYKSTLGGMWFSSDEKFIQSGKSARVRNIPAGYTKQYETLRYFPDGIRNCYNLNVDKGRKYLIRAFFTYGNYDGRDTKPVFDLYLGPNLWATIDLETLVNGTREDILHNPTSNSLHICLVKTGETTPMISALELRPMRNDSYSTGSLKLLNSNYLSKSTSQIRYASDIYDRIWTPYFKREWTQISTDLKVSNSNSYTPPGDVLKTAATPTNASAPLTIEWPYENPQDRYYLYAHFAEIQD
;
A
#
# COMPACT_ATOMS: atom_id res chain seq x y z
N MET A 1 57.91 -42.95 4.30
CA MET A 1 57.19 -42.81 5.59
C MET A 1 56.35 -41.55 5.50
N VAL A 2 55.03 -41.75 5.55
CA VAL A 2 53.87 -40.83 5.62
C VAL A 2 54.06 -39.35 5.25
N ASN A 3 53.57 -38.95 4.07
CA ASN A 3 53.21 -37.56 3.77
C ASN A 3 51.82 -37.28 4.37
N SER A 4 51.75 -36.35 5.32
CA SER A 4 50.49 -35.92 5.93
C SER A 4 49.93 -34.72 5.13
N LEU A 5 48.77 -34.90 4.49
CA LEU A 5 48.07 -33.87 3.74
C LEU A 5 47.12 -33.13 4.67
N VAL A 6 47.45 -31.90 5.07
CA VAL A 6 46.56 -31.04 5.86
C VAL A 6 45.58 -30.35 4.91
N LEU A 7 44.32 -30.80 4.88
CA LEU A 7 43.23 -30.06 4.23
C LEU A 7 42.77 -28.92 5.16
N LEU A 8 43.07 -27.68 4.78
CA LEU A 8 42.45 -26.49 5.35
C LEU A 8 41.05 -26.32 4.75
N LEU A 9 40.02 -26.68 5.53
CA LEU A 9 38.62 -26.36 5.23
C LEU A 9 38.38 -24.88 5.56
N LEU A 10 38.31 -24.03 4.54
CA LEU A 10 37.78 -22.67 4.67
C LEU A 10 36.27 -22.75 4.86
N PRO A 11 35.67 -22.12 5.89
CA PRO A 11 34.23 -22.10 6.04
C PRO A 11 33.62 -21.29 4.89
N LEU A 12 32.79 -21.95 4.10
CA LEU A 12 31.96 -21.31 3.10
C LEU A 12 30.96 -20.43 3.86
N ILE A 13 31.26 -19.13 3.95
CA ILE A 13 30.31 -18.14 4.47
C ILE A 13 29.19 -18.07 3.44
N GLY A 14 28.14 -18.85 3.68
CA GLY A 14 26.92 -18.81 2.90
C GLY A 14 26.28 -17.45 3.08
N THR A 15 26.46 -16.56 2.11
CA THR A 15 25.62 -15.39 1.97
C THR A 15 24.19 -15.88 1.73
N LEU A 16 23.35 -15.80 2.75
CA LEU A 16 21.90 -15.86 2.62
C LEU A 16 21.48 -14.68 1.75
N LEU A 17 21.54 -14.87 0.43
CA LEU A 17 20.85 -14.02 -0.53
C LEU A 17 19.36 -14.24 -0.27
N THR A 18 18.73 -13.27 0.39
CA THR A 18 17.29 -13.19 0.49
C THR A 18 16.73 -13.21 -0.93
N ALA A 19 16.00 -14.27 -1.27
CA ALA A 19 15.31 -14.41 -2.55
C ALA A 19 14.11 -13.45 -2.60
N GLN A 20 14.37 -12.13 -2.59
CA GLN A 20 13.42 -11.19 -3.16
C GLN A 20 13.48 -11.36 -4.67
N THR A 21 12.34 -11.66 -5.28
CA THR A 21 12.20 -11.65 -6.73
C THR A 21 12.65 -10.29 -7.25
N GLN A 22 13.30 -10.23 -8.43
CA GLN A 22 13.78 -8.98 -9.04
C GLN A 22 12.67 -7.89 -9.08
N ASP A 23 11.40 -8.32 -9.18
CA ASP A 23 10.21 -7.47 -9.24
C ASP A 23 9.78 -6.82 -7.90
N GLN A 24 10.31 -7.23 -6.74
CA GLN A 24 10.02 -6.61 -5.43
C GLN A 24 11.18 -5.77 -4.89
N GLN A 25 12.19 -5.50 -5.73
CA GLN A 25 13.38 -4.79 -5.32
C GLN A 25 13.04 -3.38 -4.80
N GLY A 26 13.42 -3.12 -3.53
CA GLY A 26 13.17 -1.85 -2.87
C GLY A 26 11.77 -1.69 -2.26
N PHE A 27 10.91 -2.72 -2.33
CA PHE A 27 9.64 -2.71 -1.58
C PHE A 27 9.93 -2.74 -0.08
N ILE A 28 9.20 -1.92 0.67
CA ILE A 28 9.13 -2.01 2.12
C ILE A 28 7.69 -2.40 2.45
N SER A 29 7.50 -3.50 3.15
CA SER A 29 6.18 -3.98 3.57
C SER A 29 6.27 -4.42 5.03
N LEU A 30 5.67 -3.64 5.91
CA LEU A 30 5.72 -3.86 7.34
C LEU A 30 4.36 -4.36 7.84
N ASP A 31 4.39 -5.50 8.52
CA ASP A 31 3.30 -6.04 9.33
C ASP A 31 3.43 -5.43 10.73
N CYS A 32 2.59 -4.44 11.02
CA CYS A 32 2.75 -3.61 12.19
C CYS A 32 2.21 -4.33 13.42
N GLY A 33 3.07 -4.56 14.41
CA GLY A 33 2.70 -5.30 15.60
C GLY A 33 2.80 -6.82 15.46
N LEU A 34 3.46 -7.33 14.41
CA LEU A 34 3.77 -8.75 14.27
C LEU A 34 4.47 -9.28 15.54
N PRO A 35 3.94 -10.32 16.21
CA PRO A 35 4.54 -10.87 17.42
C PRO A 35 5.97 -11.36 17.21
N ALA A 36 6.86 -11.15 18.19
CA ALA A 36 8.27 -11.52 18.09
C ALA A 36 8.52 -13.04 17.94
N ASN A 37 7.53 -13.87 18.31
CA ASN A 37 7.58 -15.32 18.13
C ASN A 37 7.09 -15.79 16.76
N GLU A 38 6.63 -14.87 15.90
CA GLU A 38 6.24 -15.20 14.52
C GLU A 38 7.38 -14.95 13.53
N GLN A 39 7.38 -15.76 12.46
CA GLN A 39 8.39 -15.68 11.42
C GLN A 39 8.36 -14.32 10.69
N SER A 40 9.52 -13.69 10.62
CA SER A 40 9.75 -12.45 9.86
C SER A 40 11.14 -12.49 9.19
N PRO A 41 11.25 -12.23 7.87
CA PRO A 41 10.17 -11.97 6.93
C PRO A 41 9.34 -13.22 6.60
N TYR A 42 8.14 -13.02 6.06
CA TYR A 42 7.27 -14.08 5.54
C TYR A 42 6.64 -13.69 4.19
N LYS A 43 6.21 -14.68 3.42
CA LYS A 43 5.52 -14.46 2.14
C LYS A 43 4.01 -14.42 2.37
N SER A 44 3.39 -13.27 2.15
CA SER A 44 1.94 -13.08 2.29
C SER A 44 1.19 -13.75 1.14
N THR A 45 -0.01 -14.24 1.43
CA THR A 45 -0.97 -14.69 0.41
C THR A 45 -1.49 -13.54 -0.45
N LEU A 46 -1.31 -12.30 0.01
CA LEU A 46 -1.56 -11.10 -0.77
C LEU A 46 -0.49 -10.94 -1.86
N GLY A 47 -0.79 -11.41 -3.07
CA GLY A 47 0.07 -11.24 -4.24
C GLY A 47 1.43 -11.94 -4.13
N GLY A 48 1.68 -12.74 -3.09
CA GLY A 48 3.00 -13.35 -2.87
C GLY A 48 4.08 -12.35 -2.43
N MET A 49 3.70 -11.22 -1.84
CA MET A 49 4.65 -10.21 -1.37
C MET A 49 5.33 -10.59 -0.06
N TRP A 50 6.58 -10.18 0.10
CA TRP A 50 7.29 -10.33 1.37
C TRP A 50 6.90 -9.23 2.35
N PHE A 51 6.54 -9.61 3.57
CA PHE A 51 6.30 -8.72 4.71
C PHE A 51 7.30 -9.01 5.82
N SER A 52 7.68 -7.97 6.57
CA SER A 52 8.56 -8.04 7.73
C SER A 52 7.90 -7.40 8.94
N SER A 53 8.34 -7.76 10.15
CA SER A 53 8.00 -7.02 11.37
C SER A 53 8.43 -5.56 11.28
N ASP A 54 7.62 -4.68 11.87
CA ASP A 54 7.85 -3.25 11.93
C ASP A 54 8.80 -2.83 13.07
N GLU A 55 9.19 -3.76 13.95
CA GLU A 55 9.92 -3.53 15.20
C GLU A 55 11.21 -2.69 15.04
N LYS A 56 11.95 -2.86 13.94
CA LYS A 56 13.21 -2.12 13.70
C LYS A 56 13.00 -0.69 13.23
N PHE A 57 11.77 -0.31 12.88
CA PHE A 57 11.44 0.98 12.28
C PHE A 57 10.73 1.92 13.26
N ILE A 58 10.40 1.47 14.46
CA ILE A 58 9.65 2.23 15.47
C ILE A 58 10.21 1.94 16.86
N GLN A 59 10.28 2.95 17.73
CA GLN A 59 10.90 2.82 19.06
C GLN A 59 9.90 2.57 20.20
N SER A 60 8.60 2.73 19.93
CA SER A 60 7.54 2.75 20.93
C SER A 60 6.31 1.98 20.45
N GLY A 61 5.28 1.96 21.30
CA GLY A 61 4.02 1.30 21.01
C GLY A 61 4.01 -0.16 21.45
N LYS A 62 2.80 -0.72 21.46
CA LYS A 62 2.50 -2.09 21.88
C LYS A 62 1.83 -2.82 20.73
N SER A 63 1.92 -4.14 20.73
CA SER A 63 1.29 -4.98 19.70
C SER A 63 -0.01 -5.59 20.20
N ALA A 64 -0.99 -5.76 19.32
CA ALA A 64 -2.21 -6.50 19.60
C ALA A 64 -2.69 -7.27 18.36
N ARG A 65 -3.50 -8.31 18.60
CA ARG A 65 -4.27 -8.98 17.55
C ARG A 65 -5.62 -8.32 17.40
N VAL A 66 -6.05 -8.14 16.16
CA VAL A 66 -7.39 -7.68 15.81
C VAL A 66 -8.38 -8.78 16.20
N ARG A 67 -9.47 -8.44 16.90
CA ARG A 67 -10.47 -9.43 17.33
C ARG A 67 -11.49 -9.72 16.24
N ASN A 68 -11.98 -8.66 15.60
CA ASN A 68 -13.00 -8.72 14.55
C ASN A 68 -12.34 -8.38 13.20
N ILE A 69 -11.71 -9.37 12.58
CA ILE A 69 -11.05 -9.19 11.28
C ILE A 69 -12.11 -9.22 10.16
N PRO A 70 -12.18 -8.20 9.29
CA PRO A 70 -13.09 -8.23 8.16
C PRO A 70 -12.78 -9.39 7.20
N ALA A 71 -13.81 -9.95 6.56
CA ALA A 71 -13.63 -11.03 5.60
C ALA A 71 -12.72 -10.61 4.43
N GLY A 72 -11.84 -11.51 3.99
CA GLY A 72 -10.90 -11.27 2.89
C GLY A 72 -9.61 -10.55 3.27
N TYR A 73 -9.42 -10.19 4.54
CA TYR A 73 -8.16 -9.64 5.03
C TYR A 73 -7.10 -10.74 5.16
N THR A 74 -5.85 -10.40 4.84
CA THR A 74 -4.70 -11.31 4.91
C THR A 74 -3.85 -11.05 6.14
N LYS A 75 -2.88 -11.94 6.42
CA LYS A 75 -2.06 -11.98 7.63
C LYS A 75 -1.60 -10.61 8.16
N GLN A 76 -1.08 -9.74 7.29
CA GLN A 76 -0.53 -8.43 7.69
C GLN A 76 -1.56 -7.44 8.24
N TYR A 77 -2.84 -7.78 8.26
CA TYR A 77 -3.89 -6.96 8.85
C TYR A 77 -4.53 -7.63 10.08
N GLU A 78 -4.04 -8.80 10.50
CA GLU A 78 -4.51 -9.52 11.69
C GLU A 78 -3.90 -8.96 12.98
N THR A 79 -2.83 -8.18 12.86
CA THR A 79 -2.15 -7.52 13.96
C THR A 79 -2.08 -6.02 13.74
N LEU A 80 -1.84 -5.30 14.83
CA LEU A 80 -1.60 -3.86 14.80
C LEU A 80 -0.60 -3.47 15.87
N ARG A 81 0.11 -2.37 15.61
CA ARG A 81 0.81 -1.60 16.63
C ARG A 81 -0.06 -0.43 17.07
N TYR A 82 -0.16 -0.21 18.38
CA TYR A 82 -0.91 0.89 18.96
C TYR A 82 -0.05 1.68 19.95
N PHE A 83 -0.38 2.96 20.12
CA PHE A 83 0.45 3.92 20.84
C PHE A 83 -0.31 4.59 21.99
N PRO A 84 -0.44 3.92 23.15
CA PRO A 84 -1.16 4.48 24.29
C PRO A 84 -0.37 5.62 24.96
N ASP A 85 0.95 5.61 24.77
CA ASP A 85 1.90 6.53 25.37
C ASP A 85 2.50 7.46 24.29
N GLY A 86 2.75 8.71 24.67
CA GLY A 86 3.33 9.72 23.79
C GLY A 86 2.32 10.36 22.84
N ILE A 87 2.56 11.63 22.49
CA ILE A 87 1.67 12.38 21.58
C ILE A 87 2.00 12.08 20.11
N ARG A 88 3.29 11.89 19.79
CA ARG A 88 3.78 11.68 18.42
C ARG A 88 4.70 10.47 18.37
N ASN A 89 4.33 9.47 17.60
CA ASN A 89 5.09 8.24 17.42
C ASN A 89 5.41 8.05 15.94
N CYS A 90 6.70 8.00 15.59
CA CYS A 90 7.16 8.08 14.21
C CYS A 90 7.93 6.83 13.79
N TYR A 91 7.51 6.21 12.70
CA TYR A 91 8.32 5.26 11.96
C TYR A 91 9.48 6.00 11.30
N ASN A 92 10.69 5.43 11.34
CA ASN A 92 11.86 5.91 10.62
C ASN A 92 12.23 4.91 9.53
N LEU A 93 11.98 5.29 8.29
CA LEU A 93 12.14 4.43 7.12
C LEU A 93 13.33 4.89 6.29
N ASN A 94 14.15 3.93 5.87
CA ASN A 94 15.22 4.17 4.91
C ASN A 94 14.63 4.22 3.50
N VAL A 95 14.85 5.33 2.79
CA VAL A 95 14.34 5.57 1.44
C VAL A 95 15.43 6.19 0.58
N ASP A 96 15.24 6.19 -0.73
CA ASP A 96 16.15 6.86 -1.67
C ASP A 96 15.71 8.32 -1.85
N LYS A 97 16.56 9.27 -1.49
CA LYS A 97 16.32 10.70 -1.72
C LYS A 97 15.97 10.96 -3.19
N GLY A 98 14.88 11.70 -3.41
CA GLY A 98 14.40 12.12 -4.73
C GLY A 98 13.66 11.03 -5.52
N ARG A 99 13.73 9.75 -5.12
CA ARG A 99 12.97 8.67 -5.74
C ARG A 99 11.50 8.79 -5.37
N LYS A 100 10.60 8.62 -6.34
CA LYS A 100 9.17 8.62 -6.07
C LYS A 100 8.74 7.33 -5.38
N TYR A 101 7.92 7.43 -4.35
CA TYR A 101 7.30 6.30 -3.66
C TYR A 101 5.79 6.45 -3.64
N LEU A 102 5.08 5.35 -3.90
CA LEU A 102 3.71 5.15 -3.43
C LEU A 102 3.79 4.59 -2.01
N ILE A 103 3.22 5.31 -1.06
CA ILE A 103 3.25 5.01 0.37
C ILE A 103 1.82 4.75 0.82
N ARG A 104 1.61 3.67 1.58
CA ARG A 104 0.29 3.30 2.09
C ARG A 104 0.33 2.91 3.55
N ALA A 105 -0.58 3.48 4.32
CA ALA A 105 -0.82 3.10 5.71
C ALA A 105 -2.21 2.47 5.82
N PHE A 106 -2.28 1.31 6.49
CA PHE A 106 -3.52 0.56 6.70
C PHE A 106 -3.89 0.55 8.18
N PHE A 107 -5.17 0.69 8.45
CA PHE A 107 -5.71 0.88 9.80
C PHE A 107 -6.89 -0.06 10.03
N THR A 108 -6.66 -1.19 10.70
CA THR A 108 -7.69 -2.19 11.00
C THR A 108 -7.94 -2.26 12.52
N TYR A 109 -8.92 -1.52 13.03
CA TYR A 109 -9.20 -1.48 14.48
C TYR A 109 -9.68 -2.83 15.03
N GLY A 110 -10.75 -3.36 14.43
CA GLY A 110 -11.43 -4.61 14.80
C GLY A 110 -11.51 -4.90 16.30
N ASN A 111 -11.75 -3.86 17.10
CA ASN A 111 -11.92 -3.90 18.54
C ASN A 111 -10.84 -4.68 19.31
N TYR A 112 -9.57 -4.49 18.95
CA TYR A 112 -8.44 -5.21 19.53
C TYR A 112 -8.36 -5.13 21.07
N ASP A 113 -8.73 -3.98 21.65
CA ASP A 113 -8.70 -3.71 23.09
C ASP A 113 -10.01 -4.08 23.81
N GLY A 114 -11.09 -4.38 23.07
CA GLY A 114 -12.39 -4.73 23.62
C GLY A 114 -13.20 -3.55 24.13
N ARG A 115 -12.80 -2.30 23.84
CA ARG A 115 -13.48 -1.08 24.33
C ARG A 115 -14.52 -0.53 23.35
N ASP A 116 -14.47 -0.98 22.10
CA ASP A 116 -15.26 -0.46 20.98
C ASP A 116 -15.21 1.07 20.83
N THR A 117 -14.12 1.69 21.29
CA THR A 117 -13.85 3.12 21.13
C THR A 117 -13.01 3.31 19.88
N LYS A 118 -13.66 3.70 18.78
CA LYS A 118 -13.03 3.79 17.46
C LYS A 118 -12.01 4.95 17.45
N PRO A 119 -10.75 4.69 17.05
CA PRO A 119 -9.72 5.72 17.09
C PRO A 119 -9.92 6.90 16.14
N VAL A 120 -9.65 8.10 16.64
CA VAL A 120 -9.43 9.32 15.85
C VAL A 120 -8.05 9.89 16.15
N PHE A 121 -7.23 10.10 15.12
CA PHE A 121 -5.87 10.64 15.25
C PHE A 121 -5.35 11.13 13.90
N ASP A 122 -4.23 11.86 13.90
CA ASP A 122 -3.63 12.35 12.66
C ASP A 122 -2.45 11.49 12.20
N LEU A 123 -2.32 11.37 10.89
CA LEU A 123 -1.18 10.78 10.19
C LEU A 123 -0.36 11.90 9.54
N TYR A 124 0.94 11.91 9.79
CA TYR A 124 1.88 12.88 9.25
C TYR A 124 2.96 12.22 8.40
N LEU A 125 3.34 12.90 7.32
CA LEU A 125 4.52 12.60 6.52
C LEU A 125 5.60 13.65 6.82
N GLY A 126 6.61 13.26 7.60
CA GLY A 126 7.54 14.20 8.21
C GLY A 126 6.78 15.22 9.06
N PRO A 127 6.98 16.54 8.88
CA PRO A 127 6.24 17.56 9.61
C PRO A 127 4.85 17.87 9.02
N ASN A 128 4.50 17.35 7.84
CA ASN A 128 3.29 17.73 7.12
C ASN A 128 2.13 16.79 7.45
N LEU A 129 0.95 17.35 7.68
CA LEU A 129 -0.28 16.56 7.82
C LEU A 129 -0.52 15.82 6.51
N TRP A 130 -0.72 14.51 6.60
CA TRP A 130 -1.11 13.68 5.47
C TRP A 130 -2.63 13.43 5.51
N ALA A 131 -3.16 12.92 6.62
CA ALA A 131 -4.59 12.63 6.76
C ALA A 131 -5.00 12.63 8.23
N THR A 132 -6.28 12.86 8.50
CA THR A 132 -6.90 12.51 9.78
C THR A 132 -7.55 11.14 9.63
N ILE A 133 -7.13 10.20 10.47
CA ILE A 133 -7.69 8.86 10.54
C ILE A 133 -8.88 8.92 11.49
N ASP A 134 -10.07 8.77 10.93
CA ASP A 134 -11.32 8.72 11.68
C ASP A 134 -11.98 7.36 11.48
N LEU A 135 -11.81 6.48 12.45
CA LEU A 135 -12.40 5.15 12.41
C LEU A 135 -13.84 5.13 12.97
N GLU A 136 -14.37 6.24 13.49
CA GLU A 136 -15.79 6.36 13.85
C GLU A 136 -16.65 6.33 12.59
N THR A 137 -16.21 7.04 11.56
CA THR A 137 -16.86 7.06 10.24
C THR A 137 -16.45 5.89 9.34
N LEU A 138 -15.25 5.32 9.56
CA LEU A 138 -14.67 4.22 8.76
C LEU A 138 -14.58 2.91 9.58
N VAL A 139 -15.74 2.38 9.96
CA VAL A 139 -15.94 1.32 10.98
C VAL A 139 -15.14 0.04 10.76
N ASN A 140 -14.86 -0.36 9.51
CA ASN A 140 -14.12 -1.58 9.18
C ASN A 140 -12.61 -1.36 8.99
N GLY A 141 -12.14 -0.14 9.18
CA GLY A 141 -10.78 0.28 8.88
C GLY A 141 -10.69 1.20 7.67
N THR A 142 -9.51 1.79 7.51
CA THR A 142 -9.21 2.67 6.37
C THR A 142 -7.80 2.43 5.84
N ARG A 143 -7.54 2.96 4.65
CA ARG A 143 -6.25 2.98 3.98
C ARG A 143 -6.02 4.39 3.45
N GLU A 144 -4.85 4.93 3.75
CA GLU A 144 -4.39 6.18 3.18
C GLU A 144 -3.22 5.91 2.23
N ASP A 145 -3.28 6.50 1.03
CA ASP A 145 -2.24 6.39 0.00
C ASP A 145 -1.69 7.78 -0.32
N ILE A 146 -0.37 7.90 -0.44
CA ILE A 146 0.29 9.11 -0.92
C ILE A 146 1.43 8.78 -1.88
N LEU A 147 1.52 9.53 -2.97
CA LEU A 147 2.72 9.61 -3.77
C LEU A 147 3.63 10.69 -3.19
N HIS A 148 4.90 10.38 -2.96
CA HIS A 148 5.85 11.35 -2.41
C HIS A 148 7.26 11.13 -2.94
N ASN A 149 8.02 12.22 -3.05
CA ASN A 149 9.44 12.23 -3.37
C ASN A 149 10.22 12.71 -2.13
N PRO A 150 10.84 11.80 -1.35
CA PRO A 150 11.56 12.17 -0.13
C PRO A 150 12.70 13.14 -0.41
N THR A 151 12.88 14.13 0.46
CA THR A 151 13.98 15.11 0.37
C THR A 151 15.27 14.65 1.03
N SER A 152 15.23 13.52 1.74
CA SER A 152 16.35 12.88 2.43
C SER A 152 16.30 11.36 2.27
N ASN A 153 17.34 10.64 2.70
CA ASN A 153 17.36 9.16 2.70
C ASN A 153 16.62 8.53 3.89
N SER A 154 15.98 9.36 4.72
CA SER A 154 15.10 8.96 5.80
C SER A 154 13.74 9.62 5.62
N LEU A 155 12.69 8.86 5.89
CA LEU A 155 11.31 9.33 5.86
C LEU A 155 10.62 8.98 7.15
N HIS A 156 10.05 9.98 7.81
CA HIS A 156 9.23 9.80 8.99
C HIS A 156 7.76 9.69 8.62
N ILE A 157 7.09 8.66 9.13
CA ILE A 157 5.63 8.53 9.09
C ILE A 157 5.15 8.49 10.53
N CYS A 158 4.42 9.52 10.95
CA CYS A 158 4.09 9.73 12.35
C CYS A 158 2.59 9.63 12.59
N LEU A 159 2.23 8.89 13.63
CA LEU A 159 0.90 8.87 14.19
C LEU A 159 0.85 9.85 15.36
N VAL A 160 -0.07 10.80 15.31
CA VAL A 160 -0.19 11.90 16.26
C VAL A 160 -1.54 11.84 16.96
N LYS A 161 -1.52 11.69 18.28
CA LYS A 161 -2.71 11.71 19.12
C LYS A 161 -3.29 13.13 19.17
N THR A 162 -4.56 13.27 18.79
CA THR A 162 -5.28 14.56 18.75
C THR A 162 -6.38 14.67 19.80
N GLY A 163 -6.76 13.56 20.42
CA GLY A 163 -7.77 13.49 21.47
C GLY A 163 -7.48 12.34 22.44
N GLU A 164 -8.51 11.75 23.04
CA GLU A 164 -8.34 10.70 24.06
C GLU A 164 -8.04 9.32 23.47
N THR A 165 -8.43 9.09 22.22
CA THR A 165 -8.27 7.80 21.54
C THR A 165 -6.81 7.46 21.23
N THR A 166 -6.56 6.16 21.06
CA THR A 166 -5.21 5.61 20.88
C THR A 166 -4.87 5.44 19.41
N PRO A 167 -3.83 6.11 18.88
CA PRO A 167 -3.38 5.88 17.51
C PRO A 167 -2.92 4.44 17.28
N MET A 168 -3.16 3.93 16.08
CA MET A 168 -2.83 2.56 15.71
C MET A 168 -2.49 2.45 14.22
N ILE A 169 -1.78 1.39 13.83
CA ILE A 169 -1.48 1.06 12.43
C ILE A 169 -1.34 -0.46 12.29
N SER A 170 -1.86 -1.01 11.20
CA SER A 170 -1.84 -2.46 10.90
C SER A 170 -0.78 -2.82 9.88
N ALA A 171 -0.61 -2.02 8.83
CA ALA A 171 0.45 -2.25 7.85
C ALA A 171 0.98 -0.93 7.26
N LEU A 172 2.25 -0.96 6.87
CA LEU A 172 2.92 0.16 6.21
C LEU A 172 3.67 -0.35 4.97
N GLU A 173 3.30 0.17 3.80
CA GLU A 173 3.80 -0.28 2.52
C GLU A 173 4.41 0.88 1.71
N LEU A 174 5.64 0.72 1.25
CA LEU A 174 6.30 1.66 0.33
C LEU A 174 6.69 0.92 -0.95
N ARG A 175 6.31 1.51 -2.07
CA ARG A 175 6.53 0.99 -3.42
C ARG A 175 7.33 2.02 -4.20
N PRO A 176 8.59 1.74 -4.55
CA PRO A 176 9.34 2.63 -5.40
C PRO A 176 8.70 2.72 -6.78
N MET A 177 8.57 3.93 -7.29
CA MET A 177 7.97 4.22 -8.58
C MET A 177 8.98 4.87 -9.52
N ARG A 178 8.63 4.88 -10.80
CA ARG A 178 9.35 5.66 -11.80
C ARG A 178 9.22 7.17 -11.55
N ASN A 179 10.32 7.90 -11.66
CA ASN A 179 10.35 9.34 -11.44
C ASN A 179 9.62 10.12 -12.55
N ASP A 180 9.56 9.59 -13.78
CA ASP A 180 8.90 10.17 -14.95
C ASP A 180 7.39 9.82 -15.05
N SER A 181 6.82 9.23 -13.99
CA SER A 181 5.38 8.94 -13.90
C SER A 181 4.57 10.19 -13.49
N TYR A 182 3.92 10.18 -12.33
CA TYR A 182 3.11 11.27 -11.79
C TYR A 182 3.99 12.50 -11.51
N SER A 183 4.01 13.50 -12.39
CA SER A 183 5.02 14.58 -12.44
C SER A 183 4.89 15.68 -11.36
N THR A 184 3.96 15.52 -10.43
CA THR A 184 3.69 16.47 -9.34
C THR A 184 4.47 16.14 -8.07
N GLY A 185 4.41 17.04 -7.08
CA GLY A 185 4.91 16.80 -5.72
C GLY A 185 4.10 15.73 -4.99
N SER A 186 3.86 15.92 -3.68
CA SER A 186 3.06 14.96 -2.91
C SER A 186 1.60 14.93 -3.39
N LEU A 187 1.04 13.73 -3.63
CA LEU A 187 -0.37 13.56 -4.00
C LEU A 187 -1.06 12.53 -3.09
N LYS A 188 -2.11 12.94 -2.38
CA LYS A 188 -3.06 12.02 -1.75
C LYS A 188 -3.88 11.34 -2.83
N LEU A 189 -4.02 10.01 -2.77
CA LEU A 189 -4.89 9.29 -3.71
C LEU A 189 -6.35 9.51 -3.31
N LEU A 190 -7.19 9.88 -4.29
CA LEU A 190 -8.64 9.80 -4.11
C LEU A 190 -9.15 8.43 -4.55
N ASN A 191 -8.89 8.07 -5.81
CA ASN A 191 -9.37 6.84 -6.42
C ASN A 191 -8.36 6.32 -7.43
N SER A 192 -8.30 4.99 -7.54
CA SER A 192 -7.54 4.27 -8.57
C SER A 192 -8.44 3.16 -9.09
N ASN A 193 -9.09 3.41 -10.22
CA ASN A 193 -10.18 2.58 -10.72
C ASN A 193 -9.85 1.98 -12.08
N TYR A 194 -10.39 0.80 -12.35
CA TYR A 194 -10.46 0.22 -13.68
C TYR A 194 -11.91 -0.08 -14.05
N LEU A 195 -12.26 0.12 -15.32
CA LEU A 195 -13.65 0.08 -15.77
C LEU A 195 -14.07 -1.36 -16.04
N SER A 196 -14.66 -2.00 -15.01
CA SER A 196 -15.02 -3.41 -15.04
C SER A 196 -16.15 -3.74 -14.06
N LYS A 197 -17.03 -4.67 -14.44
CA LYS A 197 -18.05 -5.32 -13.62
C LYS A 197 -17.46 -6.39 -12.67
N SER A 198 -16.15 -6.61 -12.72
CA SER A 198 -15.44 -7.47 -11.77
C SER A 198 -15.68 -7.04 -10.33
N THR A 199 -15.52 -7.96 -9.39
CA THR A 199 -15.53 -7.69 -7.95
C THR A 199 -14.13 -7.73 -7.33
N SER A 200 -13.11 -8.07 -8.13
CA SER A 200 -11.74 -8.28 -7.66
C SER A 200 -10.86 -7.06 -7.87
N GLN A 201 -10.03 -6.74 -6.90
CA GLN A 201 -8.98 -5.73 -7.05
C GLN A 201 -7.80 -6.29 -7.84
N ILE A 202 -7.15 -5.43 -8.62
CA ILE A 202 -5.89 -5.75 -9.31
C ILE A 202 -4.77 -5.01 -8.57
N ARG A 203 -3.71 -5.74 -8.22
CA ARG A 203 -2.49 -5.20 -7.62
C ARG A 203 -1.29 -6.09 -7.98
N TYR A 204 -0.21 -6.07 -7.22
CA TYR A 204 0.89 -7.02 -7.42
C TYR A 204 0.39 -8.49 -7.37
N ALA A 205 0.84 -9.39 -8.24
CA ALA A 205 1.91 -9.25 -9.23
C ALA A 205 1.49 -8.73 -10.62
N SER A 206 0.19 -8.47 -10.86
CA SER A 206 -0.25 -7.91 -12.14
C SER A 206 0.28 -6.48 -12.35
N ASP A 207 0.35 -5.66 -11.28
CA ASP A 207 0.96 -4.33 -11.29
C ASP A 207 2.33 -4.33 -10.60
N ILE A 208 3.38 -3.99 -11.36
CA ILE A 208 4.77 -3.94 -10.87
C ILE A 208 5.01 -2.85 -9.81
N TYR A 209 4.17 -1.81 -9.77
CA TYR A 209 4.23 -0.78 -8.72
C TYR A 209 3.27 -1.08 -7.57
N ASP A 210 2.59 -2.23 -7.62
CA ASP A 210 1.60 -2.67 -6.64
C ASP A 210 0.53 -1.60 -6.36
N ARG A 211 0.13 -0.78 -7.34
CA ARG A 211 -1.05 0.07 -7.18
C ARG A 211 -2.27 -0.83 -7.01
N ILE A 212 -3.21 -0.38 -6.19
CA ILE A 212 -4.48 -1.10 -6.01
C ILE A 212 -5.51 -0.47 -6.94
N TRP A 213 -5.95 -1.24 -7.92
CA TRP A 213 -7.00 -0.87 -8.86
C TRP A 213 -8.31 -1.49 -8.43
N THR A 214 -9.30 -0.65 -8.14
CA THR A 214 -10.64 -1.06 -7.73
C THR A 214 -11.56 -1.10 -8.95
N PRO A 215 -12.37 -2.16 -9.13
CA PRO A 215 -13.32 -2.19 -10.23
C PRO A 215 -14.38 -1.10 -10.02
N TYR A 216 -14.68 -0.35 -11.08
CA TYR A 216 -15.72 0.67 -11.07
C TYR A 216 -16.59 0.53 -12.31
N PHE A 217 -17.90 0.42 -12.12
CA PHE A 217 -18.83 0.27 -13.22
C PHE A 217 -20.22 0.78 -12.86
N LYS A 218 -20.86 1.51 -13.77
CA LYS A 218 -22.23 2.00 -13.62
C LYS A 218 -23.22 1.12 -14.38
N ARG A 219 -24.48 1.10 -13.94
CA ARG A 219 -25.55 0.29 -14.54
C ARG A 219 -25.86 0.73 -15.97
N GLU A 220 -25.69 2.01 -16.26
CA GLU A 220 -25.98 2.66 -17.54
C GLU A 220 -24.91 2.38 -18.60
N TRP A 221 -23.87 1.62 -18.26
CA TRP A 221 -22.74 1.33 -19.14
C TRP A 221 -22.76 -0.11 -19.65
N THR A 222 -22.16 -0.31 -20.82
CA THR A 222 -21.86 -1.61 -21.39
C THR A 222 -20.37 -1.87 -21.27
N GLN A 223 -20.01 -3.02 -20.68
CA GLN A 223 -18.62 -3.41 -20.55
C GLN A 223 -18.19 -4.03 -21.87
N ILE A 224 -17.05 -3.56 -22.38
CA ILE A 224 -16.33 -4.19 -23.48
C ILE A 224 -15.01 -4.77 -22.95
N SER A 225 -14.53 -5.83 -23.59
CA SER A 225 -13.31 -6.52 -23.16
C SER A 225 -12.59 -7.17 -24.33
N THR A 226 -11.29 -7.43 -24.13
CA THR A 226 -10.46 -8.17 -25.08
C THR A 226 -9.62 -9.23 -24.35
N ASP A 227 -9.41 -10.37 -25.01
CA ASP A 227 -8.46 -11.39 -24.58
C ASP A 227 -7.05 -11.14 -25.14
N LEU A 228 -6.92 -10.20 -26.08
CA LEU A 228 -5.64 -9.83 -26.66
C LEU A 228 -4.73 -9.17 -25.63
N LYS A 229 -3.42 -9.29 -25.85
CA LYS A 229 -2.43 -8.59 -25.03
C LYS A 229 -2.49 -7.10 -25.33
N VAL A 230 -2.96 -6.31 -24.37
CA VAL A 230 -2.92 -4.85 -24.45
C VAL A 230 -1.51 -4.37 -24.13
N SER A 231 -0.85 -3.76 -25.11
CA SER A 231 0.49 -3.21 -24.94
C SER A 231 0.44 -1.85 -24.25
N ASN A 232 1.46 -1.54 -23.45
CA ASN A 232 1.59 -0.26 -22.79
C ASN A 232 3.06 0.19 -22.78
N SER A 233 3.32 1.36 -23.37
CA SER A 233 4.66 1.94 -23.50
C SER A 233 4.85 3.24 -22.72
N ASN A 234 3.89 3.65 -21.88
CA ASN A 234 4.00 4.89 -21.12
C ASN A 234 4.67 4.69 -19.75
N SER A 235 5.13 5.81 -19.16
CA SER A 235 5.84 5.83 -17.88
C SER A 235 4.97 5.50 -16.67
N TYR A 236 3.64 5.50 -16.82
CA TYR A 236 2.73 5.06 -15.76
C TYR A 236 2.66 3.54 -15.68
N THR A 237 2.85 2.85 -16.81
CA THR A 237 2.84 1.38 -16.89
C THR A 237 1.63 0.74 -16.16
N PRO A 238 0.36 1.18 -16.32
CA PRO A 238 -0.78 0.41 -15.81
C PRO A 238 -0.73 -1.04 -16.30
N PRO A 239 -1.17 -2.00 -15.47
CA PRO A 239 -1.09 -3.41 -15.80
C PRO A 239 -2.04 -3.76 -16.95
N GLY A 240 -1.66 -4.74 -17.78
CA GLY A 240 -2.48 -5.14 -18.94
C GLY A 240 -3.91 -5.53 -18.56
N ASP A 241 -4.09 -6.20 -17.41
CA ASP A 241 -5.39 -6.62 -16.91
C ASP A 241 -6.33 -5.44 -16.60
N VAL A 242 -5.78 -4.27 -16.26
CA VAL A 242 -6.56 -3.03 -16.07
C VAL A 242 -7.02 -2.45 -17.41
N LEU A 243 -6.24 -2.65 -18.48
CA LEU A 243 -6.51 -2.09 -19.80
C LEU A 243 -7.34 -3.02 -20.71
N LYS A 244 -7.56 -4.27 -20.30
CA LYS A 244 -8.35 -5.26 -21.06
C LYS A 244 -9.85 -5.02 -21.03
N THR A 245 -10.34 -4.15 -20.15
CA THR A 245 -11.76 -3.85 -20.01
C THR A 245 -11.99 -2.34 -20.08
N ALA A 246 -13.09 -1.95 -20.72
CA ALA A 246 -13.54 -0.56 -20.77
C ALA A 246 -15.07 -0.46 -20.65
N ALA A 247 -15.55 0.77 -20.45
CA ALA A 247 -16.98 1.08 -20.42
C ALA A 247 -17.37 1.90 -21.65
N THR A 248 -18.54 1.62 -22.21
CA THR A 248 -19.21 2.42 -23.23
C THR A 248 -20.62 2.79 -22.75
N PRO A 249 -21.20 3.93 -23.17
CA PRO A 249 -22.59 4.24 -22.88
C PRO A 249 -23.52 3.18 -23.48
N THR A 250 -24.45 2.63 -22.69
CA THR A 250 -25.48 1.72 -23.24
C THR A 250 -26.42 2.46 -24.18
N ASN A 251 -26.70 3.73 -23.91
CA ASN A 251 -27.35 4.64 -24.84
C ASN A 251 -26.28 5.51 -25.51
N ALA A 252 -26.10 5.39 -26.83
CA ALA A 252 -25.06 6.09 -27.58
C ALA A 252 -25.07 7.62 -27.44
N SER A 253 -26.22 8.21 -27.07
CA SER A 253 -26.34 9.67 -26.84
C SER A 253 -26.05 10.08 -25.38
N ALA A 254 -25.84 9.13 -24.47
CA ALA A 254 -25.59 9.41 -23.06
C ALA A 254 -24.07 9.58 -22.77
N PRO A 255 -23.69 10.44 -21.81
CA PRO A 255 -22.29 10.62 -21.42
C PRO A 255 -21.78 9.48 -20.53
N LEU A 256 -20.45 9.27 -20.55
CA LEU A 256 -19.74 8.55 -19.49
C LEU A 256 -19.37 9.53 -18.37
N THR A 257 -20.23 9.65 -17.35
CA THR A 257 -19.98 10.53 -16.21
C THR A 257 -19.37 9.74 -15.05
N ILE A 258 -18.20 10.15 -14.58
CA ILE A 258 -17.58 9.68 -13.34
C ILE A 258 -17.61 10.83 -12.34
N GLU A 259 -18.08 10.55 -11.14
CA GLU A 259 -18.17 11.51 -10.04
C GLU A 259 -17.36 10.99 -8.87
N TRP A 260 -16.72 11.90 -8.14
CA TRP A 260 -16.00 11.58 -6.91
C TRP A 260 -16.24 12.68 -5.87
N PRO A 261 -16.25 12.34 -4.57
CA PRO A 261 -16.30 13.34 -3.52
C PRO A 261 -15.05 14.21 -3.57
N TYR A 262 -15.21 15.51 -3.33
CA TYR A 262 -14.11 16.43 -3.08
C TYR A 262 -14.18 16.91 -1.63
N GLU A 263 -13.07 16.81 -0.90
CA GLU A 263 -13.01 17.21 0.52
C GLU A 263 -12.93 18.73 0.66
N ASN A 264 -12.12 19.38 -0.17
CA ASN A 264 -11.88 20.82 -0.12
C ASN A 264 -11.87 21.41 -1.54
N PRO A 265 -12.77 22.37 -1.86
CA PRO A 265 -12.83 22.97 -3.19
C PRO A 265 -11.59 23.78 -3.59
N GLN A 266 -10.70 24.10 -2.64
CA GLN A 266 -9.44 24.80 -2.89
C GLN A 266 -8.30 23.85 -3.29
N ASP A 267 -8.50 22.53 -3.17
CA ASP A 267 -7.48 21.55 -3.53
C ASP A 267 -7.31 21.46 -5.05
N ARG A 268 -6.08 21.14 -5.46
CA ARG A 268 -5.78 20.86 -6.87
C ARG A 268 -5.90 19.37 -7.13
N TYR A 269 -6.77 19.01 -8.06
CA TYR A 269 -6.99 17.63 -8.48
C TYR A 269 -6.25 17.32 -9.77
N TYR A 270 -5.66 16.13 -9.84
CA TYR A 270 -4.98 15.62 -11.03
C TYR A 270 -5.65 14.32 -11.47
N LEU A 271 -6.21 14.32 -12.67
CA LEU A 271 -6.80 13.15 -13.29
C LEU A 271 -5.80 12.50 -14.25
N TYR A 272 -5.50 11.23 -14.02
CA TYR A 272 -4.68 10.42 -14.91
C TYR A 272 -5.59 9.36 -15.54
N ALA A 273 -5.96 9.58 -16.80
CA ALA A 273 -6.80 8.67 -17.57
C ALA A 273 -5.96 7.78 -18.50
N HIS A 274 -6.28 6.50 -18.54
CA HIS A 274 -5.59 5.51 -19.37
C HIS A 274 -6.56 4.96 -20.40
N PHE A 275 -6.19 5.04 -21.67
CA PHE A 275 -6.99 4.59 -22.79
C PHE A 275 -6.23 3.54 -23.58
N ALA A 276 -6.94 2.54 -24.08
CA ALA A 276 -6.45 1.56 -25.01
C ALA A 276 -7.58 1.26 -26.01
N GLU A 277 -7.23 1.17 -27.30
CA GLU A 277 -8.15 0.63 -28.28
C GLU A 277 -8.17 -0.90 -28.14
N ILE A 278 -9.34 -1.47 -27.92
CA ILE A 278 -9.53 -2.90 -27.60
C ILE A 278 -10.62 -3.57 -28.43
N GLN A 279 -11.29 -2.82 -29.31
CA GLN A 279 -12.24 -3.32 -30.30
C GLN A 279 -11.95 -2.68 -31.67
N ASP A 280 -12.35 -3.35 -32.74
CA ASP A 280 -12.23 -2.85 -34.12
C ASP A 280 -13.42 -1.96 -34.52
#